data_AF-A0A2A7HWG1-F1
#
_entry.id   AF-A0A2A7HWG1-F1
#
_cell.length_a   1.000
_cell.length_b   1.000
_cell.length_c   1.000
_cell.angle_alpha   90.00
_cell.angle_beta   90.00
_cell.angle_gamma   90.00
#
_symmetry.space_group_name_H-M   'P 1'
#
loop_
_entity.id
_entity.type
_entity.pdbx_description
1 polymer ?
#
loop_
_entity_poly.entity_id
_entity_poly.type
_entity_poly.pdbx_seq_one_letter_code
_entity_poly.pdbx_strand_id
1 'polypeptide(L)'
;MQSIFLGILSIMFLGLTIFGLYTIFSKKVHDDYFDTLIDGTTGYILFFGLIGKWLLWICKKLFPKKYYIVIFRGIIFTVNSIFLSFAAGIWFVDWNMLF
;
A
#
# COMPACT_ATOMS: atom_id res chain seq x y z
N MET A 1 -11.03 22.23 -13.14
CA MET A 1 -10.04 21.92 -12.09
C MET A 1 -10.37 20.65 -11.31
N GLN A 2 -11.64 20.39 -10.99
CA GLN A 2 -12.03 19.24 -10.15
C GLN A 2 -11.75 17.85 -10.78
N SER A 3 -11.98 17.66 -12.09
CA SER A 3 -11.66 16.39 -12.78
C SER A 3 -10.14 16.11 -12.87
N ILE A 4 -9.30 17.12 -13.11
CA ILE A 4 -7.83 16.97 -13.08
C ILE A 4 -7.35 16.55 -11.68
N PHE A 5 -7.92 17.14 -10.64
CA PHE A 5 -7.61 16.78 -9.25
C PHE A 5 -8.03 15.33 -8.93
N LEU A 6 -9.23 14.92 -9.35
CA LEU A 6 -9.73 13.54 -9.20
C LEU A 6 -8.85 12.53 -9.97
N GLY A 7 -8.40 12.89 -11.18
CA GLY A 7 -7.46 12.09 -11.97
C GLY A 7 -6.12 11.88 -11.26
N ILE A 8 -5.50 12.95 -10.74
CA ILE A 8 -4.25 12.87 -9.97
C ILE A 8 -4.44 11.99 -8.72
N LEU A 9 -5.55 12.18 -8.01
CA LEU A 9 -5.88 11.42 -6.81
C LEU A 9 -6.06 9.92 -7.12
N SER A 10 -6.72 9.59 -8.24
CA SER A 10 -6.88 8.21 -8.69
C SER A 10 -5.54 7.56 -9.07
N ILE A 11 -4.65 8.29 -9.73
CA ILE A 11 -3.30 7.80 -10.09
C ILE A 11 -2.48 7.53 -8.83
N MET A 12 -2.58 8.39 -7.80
CA MET A 12 -1.95 8.15 -6.51
C MET A 12 -2.47 6.87 -5.85
N PHE A 13 -3.79 6.65 -5.82
CA PHE A 13 -4.36 5.41 -5.25
C PHE A 13 -3.96 4.16 -6.01
N LEU A 14 -3.86 4.22 -7.34
CA LEU A 14 -3.33 3.12 -8.15
C LEU A 14 -1.86 2.84 -7.85
N GLY A 15 -1.02 3.88 -7.74
CA GLY A 15 0.39 3.74 -7.36
C GLY A 15 0.57 3.07 -6.00
N LEU A 16 -0.26 3.44 -5.03
CA LEU A 16 -0.31 2.80 -3.70
C LEU A 16 -0.72 1.34 -3.79
N THR A 17 -1.70 1.03 -4.64
CA THR A 17 -2.19 -0.33 -4.84
C THR A 17 -1.10 -1.24 -5.43
N ILE A 18 -0.33 -0.73 -6.39
CA ILE A 18 0.80 -1.46 -7.00
C ILE A 18 1.89 -1.72 -5.97
N PHE A 19 2.25 -0.70 -5.18
CA PHE A 19 3.26 -0.84 -4.13
C PHE A 19 2.85 -1.88 -3.07
N GLY A 20 1.58 -1.85 -2.67
CA GLY A 20 1.03 -2.81 -1.73
C GLY A 20 0.95 -4.24 -2.29
N LEU A 21 0.59 -4.40 -3.56
CA LEU A 21 0.65 -5.71 -4.23
C LEU A 21 2.09 -6.24 -4.32
N TYR A 22 3.06 -5.37 -4.62
CA TYR A 22 4.46 -5.74 -4.64
C TYR A 22 4.95 -6.26 -3.28
N THR A 23 4.55 -5.62 -2.19
CA THR A 23 4.87 -6.08 -0.83
C THR A 23 4.19 -7.41 -0.48
N ILE A 24 2.97 -7.66 -0.95
CA ILE A 24 2.26 -8.94 -0.75
C ILE A 24 2.95 -10.09 -1.51
N PHE A 25 3.27 -9.87 -2.78
CA PHE A 25 3.88 -10.88 -3.66
C PHE A 25 5.38 -11.04 -3.45
N SER A 26 6.04 -10.10 -2.80
CA SER A 26 7.45 -10.22 -2.45
C SER A 26 7.67 -11.46 -1.60
N LYS A 27 8.34 -12.46 -2.19
CA LYS A 27 8.68 -13.73 -1.56
C LYS A 27 9.62 -13.54 -0.35
N LYS A 28 10.24 -12.36 -0.23
CA LYS A 28 11.22 -11.98 0.80
C LYS A 28 10.75 -10.77 1.62
N VAL A 29 9.54 -10.77 2.18
CA VAL A 29 9.24 -9.88 3.32
C VAL A 29 9.96 -10.44 4.56
N HIS A 30 11.29 -10.31 4.55
CA HIS A 30 12.13 -10.54 5.71
C HIS A 30 12.23 -9.25 6.52
N ASP A 31 12.59 -9.37 7.80
CA ASP A 31 12.75 -8.22 8.70
C ASP A 31 13.60 -7.10 8.07
N ASP A 32 14.61 -7.45 7.26
CA ASP A 32 15.52 -6.49 6.60
C ASP A 32 15.00 -5.87 5.29
N TYR A 33 13.84 -6.31 4.77
CA TYR A 33 13.27 -5.81 3.51
C TYR A 33 12.97 -4.30 3.60
N PHE A 34 12.36 -3.89 4.71
CA PHE A 34 12.05 -2.48 4.94
C PHE A 34 13.31 -1.67 5.24
N ASP A 35 14.32 -2.26 5.88
CA ASP A 35 15.59 -1.57 6.14
C ASP A 35 16.37 -1.32 4.85
N THR A 36 16.41 -2.29 3.93
CA THR A 36 17.00 -2.09 2.60
C THR A 36 16.22 -1.05 1.79
N LEU A 37 14.88 -1.06 1.88
CA LEU A 37 14.02 -0.11 1.18
C LEU A 37 14.24 1.33 1.69
N ILE A 38 14.43 1.49 3.00
CA ILE A 38 14.70 2.77 3.66
C ILE A 38 16.11 3.27 3.30
N ASP A 39 17.12 2.41 3.35
CA ASP A 39 18.52 2.80 3.12
C ASP A 39 18.79 3.16 1.64
N GLY A 40 18.09 2.52 0.71
CA GLY A 40 18.30 2.71 -0.74
C GLY A 40 17.46 3.80 -1.40
N THR A 41 16.54 4.46 -0.70
CA THR A 41 15.54 5.34 -1.35
C THR A 41 15.37 6.69 -0.66
N THR A 42 15.14 7.76 -1.43
CA THR A 42 14.83 9.10 -0.92
C THR A 42 13.42 9.56 -1.33
N GLY A 43 12.69 10.22 -0.43
CA GLY A 43 11.34 10.77 -0.68
C GLY A 43 10.18 9.92 -0.16
N TYR A 44 9.05 9.89 -0.87
CA TYR A 44 7.79 9.25 -0.43
C TYR A 44 7.91 7.76 -0.08
N ILE A 45 8.85 7.06 -0.72
CA ILE A 45 9.09 5.62 -0.50
C ILE A 45 9.67 5.36 0.91
N LEU A 46 10.41 6.32 1.50
CA LEU A 46 10.89 6.23 2.89
C LEU A 46 9.72 6.18 3.88
N PHE A 47 8.70 7.01 3.66
CA PHE A 47 7.56 7.11 4.56
C PHE A 47 6.77 5.80 4.56
N PHE A 48 6.55 5.21 3.38
CA PHE A 48 5.95 3.88 3.25
C PHE A 48 6.82 2.77 3.83
N GLY A 49 8.15 2.86 3.68
CA GLY A 49 9.10 1.93 4.28
C GLY A 49 9.03 1.94 5.82
N LEU A 50 9.03 3.13 6.42
CA LEU A 50 8.92 3.33 7.87
C LEU A 50 7.58 2.84 8.43
N ILE A 51 6.47 3.17 7.76
CA ILE A 51 5.14 2.69 8.13
C ILE A 51 5.07 1.17 8.03
N GLY A 52 5.61 0.59 6.96
CA GLY A 52 5.70 -0.86 6.76
C GLY A 52 6.51 -1.55 7.86
N LYS A 53 7.68 -1.00 8.22
CA LYS A 53 8.52 -1.49 9.32
C LYS A 53 7.79 -1.44 10.67
N TRP A 54 7.12 -0.33 10.96
CA TRP A 54 6.37 -0.16 12.20
C TRP A 54 5.18 -1.13 12.29
N LEU A 55 4.42 -1.29 11.20
CA LEU A 55 3.31 -2.24 11.12
C LEU A 55 3.79 -3.69 11.26
N LEU A 56 4.92 -4.05 10.65
CA LEU A 56 5.52 -5.38 10.77
C LEU A 56 6.00 -5.64 12.20
N TRP A 57 6.60 -4.64 12.85
CA TRP A 57 7.02 -4.71 14.25
C TRP A 57 5.83 -4.94 15.19
N ILE A 58 4.72 -4.23 14.97
CA ILE A 58 3.46 -4.44 15.71
C ILE A 58 2.90 -5.84 15.48
N CYS A 59 2.85 -6.31 14.23
CA CYS A 59 2.38 -7.66 13.92
C CYS A 59 3.23 -8.73 14.60
N LYS A 60 4.56 -8.54 14.65
CA LYS A 60 5.49 -9.45 15.34
C LYS A 60 5.32 -9.44 16.86
N LYS A 61 4.86 -8.32 17.43
CA LYS A 61 4.60 -8.18 18.87
C LYS A 61 3.24 -8.75 19.27
N LEU A 62 2.22 -8.62 18.43
CA LEU A 62 0.85 -9.08 18.70
C LEU A 62 0.64 -10.57 18.35
N PHE A 63 1.31 -11.08 17.33
CA PHE A 63 1.05 -12.42 16.79
C PHE A 63 2.23 -13.38 16.93
N PRO A 64 1.96 -14.69 17.07
CA PRO A 64 3.00 -15.71 17.08
C PRO A 64 3.82 -15.71 15.79
N LYS A 65 5.14 -15.96 15.91
CA LYS A 65 6.14 -15.96 14.83
C LYS A 65 5.76 -16.79 13.60
N LYS A 66 4.86 -17.77 13.74
CA LYS A 66 4.44 -18.63 12.62
C LYS A 66 3.41 -17.96 11.70
N TYR A 67 2.64 -16.99 12.20
CA TYR A 67 1.48 -16.42 11.49
C TYR A 67 1.61 -14.92 11.20
N TYR A 68 2.52 -14.19 11.85
CA TYR A 68 2.61 -12.72 11.70
C TYR A 68 2.82 -12.28 10.23
N ILE A 69 3.58 -13.00 9.42
CA ILE A 69 3.80 -12.66 7.99
C ILE A 69 2.51 -12.80 7.19
N VAL A 70 1.75 -13.86 7.43
CA VAL A 70 0.46 -14.10 6.74
C VAL A 70 -0.55 -13.04 7.13
N ILE A 71 -0.62 -12.69 8.41
CA ILE A 71 -1.50 -11.65 8.93
C ILE A 71 -1.11 -10.27 8.38
N PHE A 72 0.19 -9.96 8.36
CA PHE A 72 0.72 -8.73 7.79
C PHE A 72 0.33 -8.59 6.30
N ARG A 73 0.51 -9.66 5.51
CA ARG A 73 0.06 -9.69 4.12
C ARG A 73 -1.45 -9.51 3.98
N GLY A 74 -2.23 -10.14 4.87
CA GLY A 74 -3.68 -9.96 4.92
C GLY A 74 -4.09 -8.51 5.18
N ILE A 75 -3.43 -7.84 6.14
CA ILE A 75 -3.69 -6.41 6.44
C ILE A 75 -3.37 -5.54 5.23
N ILE A 76 -2.19 -5.72 4.62
CA ILE A 76 -1.81 -4.95 3.41
C ILE A 76 -2.80 -5.24 2.27
N PHE A 77 -3.28 -6.47 2.12
CA PHE A 77 -4.26 -6.82 1.09
C PHE A 77 -5.60 -6.11 1.30
N THR A 78 -6.13 -6.11 2.53
CA THR A 78 -7.38 -5.40 2.86
C THR A 78 -7.24 -3.90 2.60
N VAL A 79 -6.13 -3.30 3.01
CA VAL A 79 -5.86 -1.87 2.78
C VAL A 79 -5.77 -1.56 1.28
N ASN A 80 -5.09 -2.39 0.48
CA ASN A 80 -5.07 -2.24 -0.98
C ASN A 80 -6.45 -2.34 -1.61
N SER A 81 -7.28 -3.30 -1.16
CA SER A 81 -8.63 -3.46 -1.69
C SER A 81 -9.49 -2.21 -1.46
N ILE A 82 -9.30 -1.54 -0.33
CA ILE A 82 -9.97 -0.27 -0.03
C ILE A 82 -9.49 0.83 -0.99
N PHE A 83 -8.18 0.98 -1.19
CA PHE A 83 -7.63 1.96 -2.12
C PHE A 83 -8.07 1.73 -3.57
N LEU A 84 -8.10 0.46 -4.01
CA LEU A 84 -8.61 0.08 -5.32
C LEU A 84 -10.09 0.44 -5.47
N SER A 85 -10.89 0.23 -4.43
CA SER A 85 -12.31 0.60 -4.42
C SER A 85 -12.51 2.11 -4.53
N PHE A 86 -11.67 2.91 -3.86
CA PHE A 86 -11.69 4.37 -4.00
C PHE A 86 -11.29 4.82 -5.41
N ALA A 87 -10.24 4.23 -6.00
CA ALA A 87 -9.85 4.52 -7.38
C ALA A 87 -10.99 4.19 -8.37
N ALA A 88 -11.61 3.02 -8.22
CA ALA A 88 -12.75 2.62 -9.04
C ALA A 88 -13.97 3.55 -8.85
N GLY A 89 -14.24 3.98 -7.61
CA GLY A 89 -15.29 4.94 -7.31
C GLY A 89 -15.05 6.31 -7.95
N ILE A 90 -13.80 6.79 -7.94
CA ILE A 90 -13.42 8.04 -8.62
C ILE A 90 -13.63 7.92 -10.13
N TRP A 91 -13.21 6.81 -10.75
CA TRP A 91 -13.43 6.56 -12.17
C TRP A 91 -14.93 6.48 -12.52
N PHE A 92 -15.74 5.88 -11.66
CA PHE A 92 -17.19 5.80 -11.88
C PHE A 92 -17.85 7.19 -11.82
N VAL A 93 -17.46 8.02 -10.86
CA VAL A 93 -17.95 9.41 -10.73
C VAL A 93 -17.50 10.28 -11.91
N ASP A 94 -16.24 10.15 -12.34
CA ASP A 94 -15.70 10.91 -13.49
C ASP A 94 -16.39 10.48 -14.80
N TRP A 95 -16.62 9.18 -15.01
CA TRP A 95 -17.37 8.67 -16.16
C TRP A 95 -18.81 9.18 -16.20
N ASN A 96 -19.50 9.18 -15.06
CA ASN A 96 -20.87 9.68 -14.95
C ASN A 96 -20.99 11.21 -15.08
N MET A 97 -19.88 11.94 -14.95
CA MET A 97 -19.85 13.39 -15.18
C MET A 97 -19.53 13.72 -16.65
N LEU A 98 -18.99 12.77 -17.40
CA LEU A 98 -18.65 12.89 -18.83
C LEU A 98 -19.81 12.47 -19.77
N PHE A 99 -20.81 11.74 -19.27
CA PHE A 99 -21.97 11.22 -20.00
C PHE A 99 -23.26 11.93 -19.58
#